data_AF-A0A6J5GKI0-F1
#
_entry.id   AF-A0A6J5GKI0-F1
#
_cell.length_a   1.000
_cell.length_b   1.000
_cell.length_c   1.000
_cell.angle_alpha   90.00
_cell.angle_beta   90.00
_cell.angle_gamma   90.00
#
_symmetry.space_group_name_H-M   'P 1'
#
loop_
_entity.id
_entity.type
_entity.pdbx_description
1 polymer ?
#
loop_
_entity_poly.entity_id
_entity_poly.type
_entity_poly.pdbx_seq_one_letter_code
_entity_poly.pdbx_strand_id
1 'polypeptide(L)'
;MLRKLLLSAFVLCAGVACAGVARPGDPVDLRGTLVLRGNEPFTYAVVSDGKTMWQLVGVERATALRLQGRRVHVTGRVGQTAVPSGLPAVQVDAVEVDDGTRR
;
A
#
# COMPACT_ATOMS: atom_id res chain seq x y z
N MET A 1 -32.27 9.82 -47.37
CA MET A 1 -31.14 8.99 -47.84
C MET A 1 -29.86 9.51 -47.19
N LEU A 2 -29.64 9.20 -45.92
CA LEU A 2 -28.73 8.15 -45.45
C LEU A 2 -27.30 8.31 -46.00
N ARG A 3 -26.61 9.37 -45.59
CA ARG A 3 -25.17 9.53 -45.83
C ARG A 3 -24.45 9.49 -44.49
N LYS A 4 -23.89 8.30 -44.24
CA LYS A 4 -22.62 8.09 -43.54
C LYS A 4 -22.64 8.35 -42.03
N LEU A 5 -23.36 7.46 -41.33
CA LEU A 5 -22.88 6.89 -40.06
C LEU A 5 -21.49 6.31 -40.32
N LEU A 6 -20.44 6.88 -39.73
CA LEU A 6 -19.12 6.25 -39.54
C LEU A 6 -18.22 7.29 -38.85
N LEU A 7 -18.39 7.47 -37.54
CA LEU A 7 -17.37 8.12 -36.71
C LEU A 7 -17.32 7.43 -35.36
N SER A 8 -16.42 6.45 -35.33
CA SER A 8 -15.48 6.22 -34.23
C SER A 8 -16.07 5.83 -32.89
N ALA A 9 -16.35 4.53 -32.76
CA ALA A 9 -16.26 3.82 -31.49
C ALA A 9 -14.82 3.93 -30.97
N PHE A 10 -14.55 4.92 -30.12
CA PHE A 10 -13.27 5.05 -29.44
C PHE A 10 -13.50 5.05 -27.94
N VAL A 11 -13.00 3.97 -27.33
CA VAL A 11 -12.48 3.94 -25.97
C VAL A 11 -13.50 4.17 -24.86
N LEU A 12 -13.84 3.06 -24.20
CA LEU A 12 -13.46 2.91 -22.79
C LEU A 12 -13.33 1.41 -22.53
N CYS A 13 -12.10 0.90 -22.71
CA CYS A 13 -11.64 -0.27 -21.97
C CYS A 13 -11.74 0.09 -20.50
N ALA A 14 -12.92 -0.12 -19.91
CA ALA A 14 -13.09 -0.19 -18.48
C ALA A 14 -12.22 -1.37 -18.04
N GLY A 15 -10.98 -1.06 -17.65
CA GLY A 15 -10.09 -2.02 -17.03
C GLY A 15 -10.84 -2.61 -15.85
N VAL A 16 -11.23 -3.87 -15.98
CA VAL A 16 -11.62 -4.70 -14.86
C VAL A 16 -10.43 -4.72 -13.92
N ALA A 17 -10.46 -3.83 -12.92
CA ALA A 17 -9.64 -3.99 -11.73
C ALA A 17 -10.14 -5.26 -11.06
N CYS A 18 -9.61 -6.40 -11.48
CA CYS A 18 -9.76 -7.64 -10.76
C CYS A 18 -9.23 -7.36 -9.35
N ALA A 19 -10.14 -7.36 -8.37
CA ALA A 19 -9.81 -7.40 -6.96
C ALA A 19 -9.16 -8.76 -6.67
N GLY A 20 -7.96 -8.97 -7.18
CA GLY A 20 -7.13 -10.13 -6.91
C GLY A 20 -6.61 -10.03 -5.48
N VAL A 21 -6.61 -11.16 -4.78
CA VAL A 21 -5.91 -11.27 -3.50
C VAL A 21 -4.44 -11.00 -3.77
N ALA A 22 -3.87 -10.00 -3.06
CA ALA A 22 -2.48 -9.61 -3.21
C ALA A 22 -1.54 -10.80 -2.91
N ARG A 23 -0.59 -11.08 -3.81
CA ARG A 23 0.33 -12.22 -3.75
C ARG A 23 1.75 -11.74 -3.46
N PRO A 24 2.60 -12.57 -2.83
CA PRO A 24 4.02 -12.24 -2.67
C PRO A 24 4.67 -11.83 -4.00
N GLY A 25 5.37 -10.69 -3.98
CA GLY A 25 6.00 -10.07 -5.14
C GLY A 25 5.18 -9.00 -5.84
N ASP A 26 3.85 -8.93 -5.61
CA ASP A 26 3.00 -7.92 -6.23
C ASP A 26 3.39 -6.51 -5.76
N PRO A 27 3.42 -5.50 -6.66
CA PRO A 27 3.63 -4.12 -6.25
C PRO A 27 2.43 -3.63 -5.44
N VAL A 28 2.70 -2.82 -4.42
CA VAL A 28 1.67 -2.22 -3.58
C VAL A 28 1.92 -0.73 -3.36
N ASP A 29 0.83 0.00 -3.30
CA ASP A 29 0.75 1.41 -2.95
C ASP A 29 -0.25 1.52 -1.78
N LEU A 30 0.27 1.77 -0.58
CA LEU A 30 -0.52 1.81 0.65
C LEU A 30 -0.53 3.23 1.22
N ARG A 31 -1.70 3.67 1.67
CA ARG A 31 -1.85 4.91 2.44
C ARG A 31 -2.54 4.62 3.76
N GLY A 32 -1.98 5.12 4.85
CA GLY A 32 -2.53 4.86 6.18
C GLY A 32 -1.71 5.50 7.29
N THR A 33 -2.09 5.22 8.53
CA THR A 33 -1.35 5.68 9.69
C THR A 33 -0.25 4.68 10.04
N LEU A 34 1.00 5.17 10.20
CA LEU A 34 2.09 4.34 10.67
C LEU A 34 2.04 4.20 12.19
N VAL A 35 2.09 2.97 12.69
CA VAL A 35 2.06 2.65 14.12
C VAL A 35 3.14 1.62 14.44
N LEU A 36 3.81 1.78 15.58
CA LEU A 36 4.68 0.75 16.13
C LEU A 36 3.86 -0.21 16.99
N ARG A 37 3.98 -1.51 16.74
CA ARG A 37 3.32 -2.58 17.51
C ARG A 37 4.35 -3.56 18.07
N GLY A 38 3.90 -4.39 19.01
CA GLY A 38 4.77 -5.30 19.76
C GLY A 38 5.29 -4.67 21.04
N ASN A 39 6.00 -5.48 21.83
CA ASN A 39 6.66 -5.04 23.06
C ASN A 39 8.16 -4.98 22.82
N GLU A 40 8.86 -4.13 23.57
CA GLU A 40 10.32 -4.09 23.48
C GLU A 40 10.94 -5.43 23.89
N PRO A 41 12.03 -5.87 23.23
CA PRO A 41 12.73 -5.22 22.10
C PRO A 41 12.13 -5.52 20.70
N PHE A 42 11.03 -6.27 20.62
CA PHE A 42 10.47 -6.82 19.38
C PHE A 42 9.38 -5.93 18.73
N THR A 43 9.58 -4.62 18.74
CA THR A 43 8.64 -3.68 18.11
C THR A 43 8.80 -3.69 16.58
N TYR A 44 7.69 -3.62 15.85
CA TYR A 44 7.67 -3.56 14.38
C TYR A 44 6.72 -2.48 13.86
N ALA A 45 7.02 -1.93 12.69
CA ALA A 45 6.20 -0.91 12.04
C ALA A 45 5.04 -1.52 11.26
N VAL A 46 3.88 -0.90 11.36
CA VAL A 46 2.66 -1.27 10.66
C VAL A 46 2.05 -0.03 10.03
N VAL A 47 1.52 -0.17 8.81
CA VAL A 47 0.59 0.83 8.24
C VAL A 47 -0.83 0.30 8.32
N SER A 48 -1.77 1.14 8.78
CA SER A 48 -3.18 0.81 8.82
C SER A 48 -4.04 1.88 8.16
N ASP A 49 -4.95 1.46 7.28
CA ASP A 49 -5.97 2.31 6.66
C ASP A 49 -7.32 2.28 7.41
N GLY A 50 -7.37 1.62 8.57
CA GLY A 50 -8.57 1.38 9.38
C GLY A 50 -9.35 0.11 9.02
N LYS A 51 -9.04 -0.54 7.89
CA LYS A 51 -9.65 -1.82 7.47
C LYS A 51 -8.65 -2.95 7.46
N THR A 52 -7.43 -2.66 7.01
CA THR A 52 -6.33 -3.59 6.86
C THR A 52 -5.10 -3.09 7.61
N MET A 53 -4.19 -4.02 7.90
CA MET A 53 -2.91 -3.73 8.52
C MET A 53 -1.83 -4.50 7.78
N TRP A 54 -0.76 -3.79 7.43
CA TRP A 54 0.40 -4.36 6.76
C TRP A 54 1.64 -4.11 7.60
N GLN A 55 2.39 -5.17 7.90
CA GLN A 55 3.69 -5.01 8.52
C GLN A 55 4.69 -4.47 7.51
N LEU A 56 5.42 -3.43 7.89
CA LEU A 56 6.46 -2.83 7.07
C LEU A 56 7.81 -3.48 7.38
N VAL A 57 8.43 -4.07 6.38
CA VAL A 57 9.74 -4.72 6.45
C VAL A 57 10.76 -3.83 5.73
N GLY A 58 11.94 -3.67 6.35
CA GLY A 58 13.02 -2.83 5.81
C GLY A 58 12.96 -1.37 6.24
N VAL A 59 12.00 -0.97 7.07
CA VAL A 59 11.95 0.39 7.64
C VAL A 59 12.87 0.49 8.84
N GLU A 60 13.82 1.43 8.80
CA GLU A 60 14.71 1.70 9.93
C GLU A 60 13.95 2.17 11.17
N ARG A 61 14.37 1.72 12.37
CA ARG A 61 13.72 2.06 13.65
C ARG A 61 13.59 3.56 13.86
N ALA A 62 14.64 4.34 13.55
CA ALA A 62 14.62 5.79 13.70
C ALA A 62 13.56 6.45 12.79
N THR A 63 13.44 5.97 11.55
CA THR A 63 12.41 6.43 10.61
C THR A 63 11.01 6.06 11.09
N ALA A 64 10.82 4.83 11.56
CA ALA A 64 9.53 4.39 12.10
C ALA A 64 9.10 5.19 13.33
N LEU A 65 10.01 5.49 14.26
CA LEU A 65 9.76 6.36 15.41
C LEU A 65 9.38 7.78 14.98
N ARG A 66 10.11 8.37 14.03
CA ARG A 66 9.83 9.71 13.48
C ARG A 66 8.47 9.80 12.77
N LEU A 67 8.01 8.70 12.19
CA LEU A 67 6.75 8.62 11.44
C LEU A 67 5.58 8.09 12.28
N GLN A 68 5.81 7.70 13.53
CA GLN A 68 4.77 7.13 14.39
C GLN A 68 3.59 8.08 14.55
N GLY A 69 2.38 7.55 14.35
CA GLY A 69 1.12 8.28 14.43
C GLY A 69 0.81 9.17 13.22
N ARG A 70 1.72 9.25 12.23
CA ARG A 70 1.52 10.08 11.03
C ARG A 70 0.87 9.28 9.91
N ARG A 71 0.14 10.00 9.04
CA ARG A 71 -0.32 9.45 7.77
C ARG A 71 0.86 9.36 6.81
N VAL A 72 1.02 8.20 6.20
CA VAL A 72 2.14 7.88 5.32
C VAL A 72 1.64 7.27 4.01
N HIS A 73 2.44 7.47 2.97
CA HIS A 73 2.36 6.76 1.70
C HIS A 73 3.54 5.79 1.64
N VAL A 74 3.24 4.51 1.45
CA VAL A 74 4.21 3.42 1.40
C VAL A 74 4.13 2.79 0.01
N THR A 75 5.28 2.68 -0.65
CA THR A 75 5.42 1.88 -1.86
C THR A 75 6.35 0.71 -1.60
N GLY A 76 6.07 -0.41 -2.25
CA GLY A 76 6.88 -1.61 -2.08
C GLY A 76 6.28 -2.82 -2.77
N ARG A 77 6.65 -3.99 -2.29
CA ARG A 77 6.12 -5.28 -2.77
C ARG A 77 5.59 -6.13 -1.62
N VAL A 78 4.54 -6.90 -1.88
CA VAL A 78 4.03 -7.88 -0.92
C VAL A 78 5.14 -8.87 -0.58
N GLY A 79 5.44 -9.01 0.71
CA GLY A 79 6.34 -10.02 1.25
C GLY A 79 5.60 -11.28 1.69
N GLN A 80 6.33 -12.24 2.23
CA GLN A 80 5.72 -13.33 2.99
C GLN A 80 5.12 -12.77 4.29
N THR A 81 4.03 -13.38 4.76
CA THR A 81 3.41 -13.05 6.06
C THR A 81 4.48 -12.99 7.14
N ALA A 82 4.51 -11.89 7.87
CA ALA A 82 5.52 -11.68 8.89
C ALA A 82 5.23 -12.52 10.13
N VAL A 83 6.25 -13.20 10.65
CA VAL A 83 6.23 -13.94 11.91
C VAL A 83 7.01 -13.11 12.95
N PRO A 84 6.50 -12.90 14.18
CA PRO A 84 5.31 -13.52 14.78
C PRO A 84 4.01 -12.73 14.61
N SER A 85 4.00 -11.59 13.92
CA SER A 85 2.81 -10.72 13.88
C SER A 85 1.58 -11.36 13.21
N GLY A 86 1.80 -12.34 12.31
CA GLY A 86 0.75 -12.94 11.49
C GLY A 86 0.15 -11.99 10.45
N LEU A 87 0.71 -10.77 10.32
CA LEU A 87 0.24 -9.76 9.39
C LEU A 87 0.82 -10.00 7.99
N PRO A 88 0.06 -9.67 6.93
CA PRO A 88 0.66 -9.58 5.60
C PRO A 88 1.77 -8.51 5.64
N ALA A 89 2.87 -8.79 4.95
CA ALA A 89 4.05 -7.93 4.99
C ALA A 89 4.24 -7.18 3.67
N VAL A 90 4.87 -6.02 3.75
CA VAL A 90 5.39 -5.28 2.60
C VAL A 90 6.88 -5.09 2.79
N GLN A 91 7.66 -5.52 1.81
CA GLN A 91 9.05 -5.08 1.67
C GLN A 91 9.01 -3.65 1.14
N VAL A 92 9.38 -2.69 2.00
CA VAL A 92 9.26 -1.27 1.69
C VAL A 92 10.37 -0.83 0.76
N ASP A 93 9.99 -0.21 -0.35
CA ASP A 93 10.90 0.49 -1.25
C ASP A 93 11.02 1.96 -0.84
N ALA A 94 9.89 2.62 -0.51
CA ALA A 94 9.88 3.99 0.02
C ALA A 94 8.72 4.22 1.01
N VAL A 95 8.96 5.10 1.98
CA VAL A 95 7.95 5.58 2.93
C VAL A 95 8.06 7.09 3.11
N GLU A 96 6.98 7.79 2.83
CA GLU A 96 6.90 9.25 2.88
C GLU A 96 5.66 9.69 3.65
N VAL A 97 5.64 10.95 4.07
CA VAL A 97 4.46 11.52 4.72
C VAL A 97 3.40 11.76 3.66
N ASP A 98 2.17 11.33 3.92
CA ASP A 98 1.05 11.66 3.05
C ASP A 98 0.40 12.96 3.54
N ASP A 99 0.82 14.08 2.94
CA ASP A 99 0.25 15.41 3.19
C ASP A 99 -1.15 15.59 2.56
N GLY A 100 -1.71 14.53 1.97
CA GLY A 100 -3.06 14.52 1.39
C GLY A 100 -3.19 15.28 0.07
N THR A 101 -2.09 15.77 -0.50
CA THR A 101 -2.11 16.72 -1.63
C THR A 101 -1.88 16.08 -3.00
N ARG A 102 -1.66 14.77 -3.10
CA ARG A 102 -1.52 14.08 -4.40
C ARG A 102 -2.74 13.20 -4.72
N ARG A 103 -3.60 13.74 -5.59
CA ARG A 103 -4.52 13.00 -6.47
C ARG A 103 -3.92 12.91 -7.86
#